data_AF-A0A3D2JRX2-F1
#
_entry.id   AF-A0A3D2JRX2-F1
#
_cell.length_a   1.000
_cell.length_b   1.000
_cell.length_c   1.000
_cell.angle_alpha   90.00
_cell.angle_beta   90.00
_cell.angle_gamma   90.00
#
_symmetry.space_group_name_H-M   'P 1'
#
loop_
_entity.id
_entity.type
_entity.pdbx_description
1 polymer ?
#
loop_
_entity_poly.entity_id
_entity_poly.type
_entity_poly.pdbx_seq_one_letter_code
_entity_poly.pdbx_strand_id
1 'polypeptide(L)'
;LDGGDVTVSPELAVGAFCYDLSYGAAAVFARWAQRAGASGVADGLGMLVEQAAFSYKIWFGVKPQTAKVYQLLAERFNSRD
;
A
#
# COMPACT_ATOMS: atom_id res chain seq x y z
N LEU A 1 -6.84 7.22 -11.25
CA LEU A 1 -5.52 6.63 -11.56
C LEU A 1 -5.83 5.22 -12.02
N ASP A 2 -6.06 5.06 -13.31
CA ASP A 2 -7.02 4.07 -13.82
C ASP A 2 -6.40 2.69 -14.08
N GLY A 3 -5.44 2.28 -13.24
CA GLY A 3 -4.75 0.99 -13.39
C GLY A 3 -4.01 0.81 -14.72
N GLY A 4 -3.78 1.91 -15.46
CA GLY A 4 -3.04 1.91 -16.72
C GLY A 4 -1.59 1.46 -16.53
N ASP A 5 -0.99 1.02 -17.64
CA ASP A 5 0.38 0.52 -17.65
C ASP A 5 1.36 1.54 -17.05
N VAL A 6 2.33 1.04 -16.28
CA VAL A 6 3.31 1.90 -15.61
C VAL A 6 4.28 2.44 -16.66
N THR A 7 4.23 3.75 -16.91
CA THR A 7 5.00 4.42 -17.97
C THR A 7 6.38 4.92 -17.54
N VAL A 8 6.79 4.66 -16.28
CA VAL A 8 8.13 5.02 -15.79
C VAL A 8 9.17 3.99 -16.23
N SER A 9 10.42 4.45 -16.40
CA SER A 9 11.54 3.56 -16.76
C SER A 9 11.75 2.49 -15.67
N PRO A 10 11.83 1.19 -16.02
CA PRO A 10 12.11 0.11 -15.06
C PRO A 10 13.42 0.28 -14.29
N GLU A 11 14.40 0.95 -14.88
CA GLU A 11 15.70 1.23 -14.25
C GLU A 11 15.57 2.00 -12.93
N LEU A 12 14.51 2.81 -12.78
CA LEU A 12 14.23 3.55 -11.54
C LEU A 12 13.82 2.64 -10.38
N ALA A 13 13.28 1.45 -10.69
CA ALA A 13 12.89 0.49 -9.67
C ALA A 13 14.05 -0.43 -9.26
N VAL A 14 15.06 -0.63 -10.11
CA VAL A 14 16.16 -1.56 -9.84
C VAL A 14 16.89 -1.19 -8.54
N GLY A 15 16.84 -2.10 -7.55
CA GLY A 15 17.47 -1.89 -6.25
C GLY A 15 16.80 -0.85 -5.35
N ALA A 16 15.67 -0.26 -5.78
CA ALA A 16 14.92 0.72 -5.00
C ALA A 16 13.85 0.05 -4.13
N PHE A 17 13.44 0.74 -3.06
CA PHE A 17 12.23 0.40 -2.33
C PHE A 17 11.05 1.18 -2.90
N CYS A 18 10.04 0.49 -3.40
CA CYS A 18 8.89 1.10 -4.05
C CYS A 18 7.65 1.04 -3.15
N TYR A 19 6.91 2.14 -3.07
CA TYR A 19 5.68 2.25 -2.29
C TYR A 19 4.53 2.66 -3.21
N ASP A 20 3.50 1.82 -3.28
CA ASP A 20 2.27 2.12 -4.01
C ASP A 20 1.23 2.68 -3.04
N LEU A 21 0.54 3.76 -3.40
CA LEU A 21 -0.54 4.31 -2.56
C LEU A 21 -1.85 3.51 -2.72
N SER A 22 -1.99 2.78 -3.83
CA SER A 22 -3.04 1.79 -4.00
C SER A 22 -2.73 0.52 -3.20
N TYR A 23 -3.74 -0.33 -3.00
CA TYR A 23 -3.64 -1.56 -2.21
C TYR A 23 -4.51 -2.67 -2.82
N GLY A 24 -4.22 -3.93 -2.47
CA GLY A 24 -4.89 -5.12 -3.03
C GLY A 24 -4.77 -5.22 -4.55
N ALA A 25 -5.82 -5.68 -5.24
CA ALA A 25 -5.90 -5.76 -6.70
C ALA A 25 -5.42 -4.49 -7.43
N ALA A 26 -5.67 -3.32 -6.86
CA ALA A 26 -5.36 -2.04 -7.49
C ALA A 26 -3.88 -1.61 -7.38
N ALA A 27 -3.06 -2.29 -6.57
CA ALA A 27 -1.63 -1.98 -6.40
C ALA A 27 -0.77 -2.46 -7.60
N VAL A 28 -1.10 -1.96 -8.80
CA VAL A 28 -0.46 -2.33 -10.07
C VAL A 28 1.00 -1.89 -10.09
N PHE A 29 1.33 -0.74 -9.49
CA PHE A 29 2.70 -0.23 -9.44
C PHE A 29 3.58 -1.08 -8.53
N ALA A 30 3.08 -1.53 -7.37
CA ALA A 30 3.82 -2.47 -6.53
C ALA A 30 4.18 -3.77 -7.28
N ARG A 31 3.23 -4.35 -8.02
CA ARG A 31 3.47 -5.56 -8.85
C ARG A 31 4.40 -5.30 -10.03
N TRP A 32 4.34 -4.11 -10.64
CA TRP A 32 5.28 -3.71 -11.67
C TRP A 32 6.69 -3.55 -11.10
N ALA A 33 6.85 -2.85 -9.97
CA ALA A 33 8.14 -2.57 -9.35
C ALA A 33 8.85 -3.85 -8.91
N GLN A 34 8.10 -4.81 -8.36
CA GLN A 34 8.62 -6.13 -8.03
C GLN A 34 9.19 -6.84 -9.27
N ARG A 35 8.49 -6.78 -10.41
CA ARG A 35 8.95 -7.35 -11.69
C ARG A 35 10.13 -6.56 -12.29
N ALA A 36 10.23 -5.27 -12.01
CA ALA A 36 11.29 -4.39 -12.49
C ALA A 36 12.59 -4.47 -11.66
N GLY A 37 12.64 -5.25 -10.57
CA GLY A 37 13.86 -5.48 -9.78
C GLY A 37 13.99 -4.61 -8.54
N ALA A 38 12.87 -4.12 -7.98
CA ALA A 38 12.85 -3.45 -6.69
C ALA A 38 13.45 -4.33 -5.57
N SER A 39 14.23 -3.71 -4.69
CA SER A 39 14.76 -4.36 -3.48
C SER A 39 13.67 -4.66 -2.45
N GLY A 40 12.54 -3.95 -2.54
CA GLY A 40 11.36 -4.18 -1.71
C GLY A 40 10.16 -3.40 -2.23
N VAL A 41 8.97 -3.92 -1.95
CA VAL A 41 7.70 -3.29 -2.32
C VAL A 41 6.74 -3.28 -1.14
N ALA A 42 6.00 -2.19 -0.97
CA ALA A 42 4.88 -2.09 -0.04
C ALA A 42 3.70 -1.39 -0.73
N ASP A 43 2.49 -1.74 -0.32
CA ASP A 43 1.25 -1.11 -0.78
C ASP A 43 0.70 -0.10 0.25
N GLY A 44 -0.37 0.58 -0.14
CA GLY A 44 -0.94 1.69 0.62
C GLY A 44 -1.83 1.27 1.78
N LEU A 45 -2.02 -0.04 2.04
CA LEU A 45 -2.98 -0.47 3.06
C LEU A 45 -2.55 -0.04 4.46
N GLY A 46 -1.26 -0.12 4.76
CA GLY A 46 -0.72 0.38 6.03
C GLY A 46 -0.94 1.88 6.17
N MET A 47 -0.68 2.65 5.12
CA MET A 47 -0.92 4.10 5.11
C MET A 47 -2.41 4.42 5.31
N LEU A 48 -3.32 3.71 4.65
CA LEU A 48 -4.78 3.87 4.83
C LEU A 48 -5.19 3.70 6.30
N VAL A 49 -4.66 2.70 6.99
CA VAL A 49 -5.00 2.45 8.40
C VAL A 49 -4.37 3.49 9.32
N GLU A 50 -3.09 3.82 9.13
CA GLU A 50 -2.39 4.77 10.00
C GLU A 50 -2.93 6.20 9.87
N GLN A 51 -3.28 6.65 8.65
CA GLN A 51 -3.90 7.97 8.48
C GLN A 51 -5.31 8.02 9.12
N ALA A 52 -6.06 6.93 9.09
CA ALA A 52 -7.37 6.84 9.73
C ALA A 52 -7.23 6.89 11.25
N ALA A 53 -6.23 6.21 11.80
CA ALA A 53 -5.89 6.28 13.22
C ALA A 53 -5.44 7.69 13.65
N PHE A 54 -4.70 8.39 12.79
CA PHE A 54 -4.33 9.78 13.04
C PHE A 54 -5.54 10.71 13.03
N SER A 55 -6.45 10.57 12.05
CA SER A 55 -7.71 11.31 12.00
C SER A 55 -8.59 11.02 13.23
N TYR A 56 -8.69 9.76 13.64
CA TYR A 56 -9.40 9.35 14.85
C TYR A 56 -8.82 10.03 16.10
N LYS A 57 -7.48 10.12 16.22
CA LYS A 57 -6.83 10.85 17.31
C LYS A 57 -7.18 12.34 17.31
N ILE A 58 -7.27 12.98 16.14
CA ILE A 58 -7.68 14.39 16.06
C ILE A 58 -9.10 14.57 16.59
N TRP A 59 -10.02 13.67 16.24
CA TRP A 59 -11.43 13.79 16.62
C TRP A 59 -11.70 13.41 18.08
N PHE A 60 -11.02 12.39 18.59
CA PHE A 60 -11.37 11.77 19.87
C PHE A 60 -10.26 11.86 20.93
N GLY A 61 -9.11 12.45 20.60
CA GLY A 61 -7.97 12.61 21.51
C GLY A 61 -7.20 11.33 21.83
N VAL A 62 -7.64 10.17 21.32
CA VAL A 62 -7.05 8.86 21.60
C VAL A 62 -6.44 8.27 20.33
N LYS A 63 -5.20 7.75 20.40
CA LYS A 63 -4.60 7.01 19.28
C LYS A 63 -5.06 5.54 19.37
N PRO A 64 -5.82 5.02 18.38
CA PRO A 64 -6.23 3.62 18.40
C PRO A 64 -5.07 2.70 18.01
N GLN A 65 -5.14 1.43 18.41
CA GLN A 65 -4.25 0.38 17.92
C GLN A 65 -4.63 -0.01 16.48
N THR A 66 -3.64 -0.10 15.59
CA THR A 66 -3.86 -0.29 14.14
C THR A 66 -3.61 -1.71 13.66
N ALA A 67 -2.79 -2.49 14.36
CA ALA A 67 -2.35 -3.81 13.91
C ALA A 67 -3.51 -4.77 13.59
N LYS A 68 -4.53 -4.86 14.45
CA LYS A 68 -5.69 -5.73 14.23
C LYS A 68 -6.54 -5.29 13.04
N VAL A 69 -6.70 -3.98 12.84
CA VAL A 69 -7.46 -3.43 11.71
C VAL A 69 -6.72 -3.69 10.40
N TYR A 70 -5.40 -3.48 10.39
CA TYR A 70 -4.56 -3.81 9.24
C TYR A 70 -4.67 -5.28 8.85
N GLN A 71 -4.53 -6.20 9.80
CA GLN A 71 -4.64 -7.64 9.55
C GLN A 71 -6.00 -8.02 8.95
N LEU A 72 -7.10 -7.56 9.53
CA LEU A 72 -8.45 -7.84 9.03
C LEU A 72 -8.67 -7.32 7.60
N LEU A 73 -8.13 -6.14 7.28
CA LEU A 73 -8.25 -5.59 5.93
C LEU A 73 -7.33 -6.31 4.94
N ALA A 74 -6.12 -6.67 5.35
CA ALA A 74 -5.18 -7.42 4.51
C ALA A 74 -5.77 -8.78 4.13
N GLU A 75 -6.33 -9.51 5.09
CA GLU A 75 -7.05 -10.77 4.84
C GLU A 75 -8.24 -10.56 3.88
N ARG A 76 -9.00 -9.49 4.07
CA ARG A 76 -10.17 -9.19 3.23
C ARG A 76 -9.82 -8.84 1.78
N PHE A 77 -8.71 -8.15 1.54
CA PHE A 77 -8.30 -7.80 0.18
C PHE A 77 -7.61 -8.97 -0.51
N ASN A 78 -6.80 -9.75 0.21
CA ASN A 78 -6.15 -10.95 -0.34
C ASN A 78 -7.13 -12.08 -0.68
N SER A 79 -8.32 -12.11 -0.06
CA SER A 79 -9.36 -13.13 -0.34
C SER A 79 -10.29 -12.78 -1.49
N ARG A 80 -10.12 -11.61 -2.12
CA ARG A 80 -10.92 -11.12 -3.25
C ARG A 80 -10.14 -11.03 -4.56
N ASP A 81 -8.86 -11.39 -4.53
CA ASP A 81 -7.95 -11.54 -5.67
C ASP A 81 -7.93 -13.00 -6.16
#